data_AF-A0A8C0JMQ9-F1
#
_entry.id   AF-A0A8C0JMQ9-F1
#
_cell.length_a   1.000
_cell.length_b   1.000
_cell.length_c   1.000
_cell.angle_alpha   90.00
_cell.angle_beta   90.00
_cell.angle_gamma   90.00
#
_symmetry.space_group_name_H-M   'P 1'
#
loop_
_entity.id
_entity.type
_entity.pdbx_description
1 polymer ?
#
loop_
_entity_poly.entity_id
_entity_poly.type
_entity_poly.pdbx_seq_one_letter_code
_entity_poly.pdbx_strand_id
1 'polypeptide(L)'
;MERLTLPSGGAAAVDDYLEYRRIVGDDDGGKLFTPEEYEEYKKKVLPMRLQNRLFVSWRSPTGMDCKLVGPETLCFCTHRYKQHKTDFETILQQRPISLPCRVTGCPCRTYLYVPLNGTQPIRCRCKHFADQHSPAAGFICSVCSKCSGFHSCFTCACGQPAYAHDTVVETKQERLAQGKPVGQDVPYAAMGGLTGFSSLAEGYMRLDDSGTGAPSIEFLDSPVTTMDHPFLKSFQASSSSSPETLRDGNEMKLTDIQVSSIKRPEEDDMAFFERRYQERIKMEKVAKQKGKAPLPSSTKPS
;
A
#
# COMPACT_ATOMS: atom_id res chain seq x y z
N MET A 1 -30.70 14.82 -15.70
CA MET A 1 -29.92 15.11 -14.47
C MET A 1 -29.99 16.61 -14.24
N GLU A 2 -30.68 17.07 -13.20
CA GLU A 2 -30.60 18.47 -12.79
C GLU A 2 -29.18 18.80 -12.35
N ARG A 3 -28.66 19.93 -12.84
CA ARG A 3 -27.30 20.37 -12.53
C ARG A 3 -27.37 21.10 -11.18
N LEU A 4 -26.87 20.47 -10.12
CA LEU A 4 -26.71 21.12 -8.83
C LEU A 4 -25.75 22.31 -9.02
N THR A 5 -26.25 23.52 -8.81
CA THR A 5 -25.47 24.76 -8.90
C THR A 5 -25.33 25.33 -7.49
N LEU A 6 -24.09 25.65 -7.12
CA LEU A 6 -23.80 26.26 -5.82
C LEU A 6 -23.99 27.78 -5.92
N PRO A 7 -24.55 28.44 -4.89
CA PRO A 7 -24.60 29.89 -4.82
C PRO A 7 -23.18 30.49 -4.76
N SER A 8 -23.05 31.81 -4.98
CA SER A 8 -21.76 32.50 -4.86
C SER A 8 -21.19 32.33 -3.45
N GLY A 9 -19.95 31.82 -3.36
CA GLY A 9 -19.31 31.44 -2.08
C GLY A 9 -19.65 30.04 -1.57
N GLY A 10 -20.56 29.31 -2.23
CA GLY A 10 -20.95 27.96 -1.84
C GLY A 10 -19.81 26.95 -1.93
N ALA A 11 -18.83 27.14 -2.83
CA ALA A 11 -17.65 26.27 -2.91
C ALA A 11 -16.78 26.39 -1.64
N ALA A 12 -16.51 27.61 -1.18
CA ALA A 12 -15.72 27.85 0.03
C ALA A 12 -16.41 27.26 1.28
N ALA A 13 -17.73 27.45 1.39
CA ALA A 13 -18.49 26.87 2.50
C ALA A 13 -18.46 25.33 2.50
N VAL A 14 -18.44 24.70 1.32
CA VAL A 14 -18.30 23.25 1.19
C VAL A 14 -16.90 22.81 1.63
N ASP A 15 -15.85 23.53 1.21
CA ASP A 15 -14.46 23.23 1.61
C ASP A 15 -14.26 23.38 3.12
N ASP A 16 -14.79 24.44 3.73
CA ASP A 16 -14.75 24.67 5.18
C ASP A 16 -15.46 23.54 5.95
N TYR A 17 -16.62 23.10 5.45
CA TYR A 17 -17.35 21.98 6.05
C TYR A 17 -16.59 20.65 5.91
N LEU A 18 -15.91 20.43 4.78
CA LEU A 18 -15.07 19.25 4.59
C LEU A 18 -13.85 19.27 5.51
N GLU A 19 -13.21 20.43 5.72
CA GLU A 19 -12.13 20.57 6.69
C GLU A 19 -12.63 20.30 8.11
N TYR A 20 -13.76 20.91 8.50
CA TYR A 20 -14.43 20.65 9.77
C TYR A 20 -14.65 19.16 9.98
N ARG A 21 -15.23 18.47 8.99
CA ARG A 21 -15.50 17.03 9.08
C ARG A 21 -14.22 16.18 9.15
N ARG A 22 -13.10 16.62 8.57
CA ARG A 22 -11.80 15.91 8.68
C ARG A 22 -11.14 16.11 10.04
N ILE A 23 -11.31 17.28 10.66
CA ILE A 23 -10.73 17.61 11.96
C ILE A 23 -11.61 17.07 13.10
N VAL A 24 -12.92 17.27 13.04
CA VAL A 24 -13.86 16.86 14.09
C VAL A 24 -14.28 15.40 13.93
N GLY A 25 -14.34 14.88 12.70
CA GLY A 25 -14.75 13.50 12.45
C GLY A 25 -16.22 13.27 12.82
N ASP A 26 -16.47 12.35 13.74
CA ASP A 26 -17.80 12.03 14.28
C ASP A 26 -17.92 12.46 15.78
N ASP A 27 -17.04 13.35 16.25
CA ASP A 27 -16.98 13.80 17.67
C ASP A 27 -18.08 14.78 18.07
N ASP A 28 -18.72 15.37 17.08
CA ASP A 28 -19.79 16.36 17.21
C ASP A 28 -21.14 15.75 17.62
N GLY A 29 -21.23 14.41 17.71
CA GLY A 29 -22.43 13.72 18.17
C GLY A 29 -23.67 14.02 17.32
N GLY A 30 -23.46 14.46 16.07
CA GLY A 30 -24.51 14.84 15.14
C GLY A 30 -24.98 16.30 15.23
N LYS A 31 -24.36 17.16 16.06
CA LYS A 31 -24.64 18.60 16.12
C LYS A 31 -23.39 19.41 15.77
N LEU A 32 -23.47 20.24 14.73
CA LEU A 32 -22.36 21.09 14.32
C LEU A 32 -21.95 22.03 15.45
N PHE A 33 -20.64 22.10 15.71
CA PHE A 33 -20.10 23.06 16.66
C PHE A 33 -20.30 24.49 16.16
N THR A 34 -20.44 25.38 17.12
CA THR A 34 -20.31 26.82 16.86
C THR A 34 -18.87 27.16 16.46
N PRO A 35 -18.63 28.28 15.76
CA PRO A 35 -17.28 28.69 15.39
C PRO A 35 -16.32 28.79 16.59
N GLU A 36 -16.82 29.30 17.72
CA GLU A 36 -16.05 29.44 18.97
C GLU A 36 -15.66 28.07 19.55
N GLU A 37 -16.61 27.14 19.67
CA GLU A 37 -16.36 25.77 20.13
C GLU A 37 -15.38 25.02 19.21
N TYR A 38 -15.45 25.27 17.90
CA TYR A 38 -14.55 24.66 16.92
C TYR A 38 -13.11 25.17 17.06
N GLU A 39 -12.91 26.47 17.31
CA GLU A 39 -11.58 27.01 17.56
C GLU A 39 -10.96 26.50 18.86
N GLU A 40 -11.75 26.40 19.93
CA GLU A 40 -11.32 25.80 21.18
C GLU A 40 -10.95 24.32 21.00
N TYR A 41 -11.76 23.57 20.26
CA TYR A 41 -11.47 22.19 19.90
C TYR A 41 -10.16 22.08 19.13
N LYS A 42 -9.92 22.94 18.13
CA LYS A 42 -8.64 22.99 17.40
C LYS A 42 -7.47 23.24 18.35
N LYS A 43 -7.56 24.25 19.23
CA LYS A 43 -6.47 24.58 20.18
C LYS A 43 -6.12 23.41 21.09
N LYS A 44 -7.11 22.62 21.51
CA LYS A 44 -6.89 21.45 22.38
C LYS A 44 -6.36 20.23 21.61
N VAL A 45 -6.98 19.91 20.48
CA VAL A 45 -6.80 18.62 19.79
C VAL A 45 -5.61 18.62 18.84
N LEU A 46 -5.30 19.75 18.20
CA LEU A 46 -4.19 19.83 17.24
C LEU A 46 -2.84 19.49 17.89
N PRO A 47 -2.42 20.09 19.02
CA PRO A 47 -1.13 19.76 19.62
C PRO A 47 -1.06 18.30 20.06
N MET A 48 -2.14 17.80 20.65
CA MET A 48 -2.26 16.41 21.10
C MET A 48 -2.11 15.43 19.93
N ARG A 49 -2.78 15.68 18.79
CA ARG A 49 -2.68 14.81 17.61
C ARG A 49 -1.32 14.87 16.94
N LEU A 50 -0.68 16.04 16.90
CA LEU A 50 0.66 16.17 16.33
C LEU A 50 1.69 15.39 17.14
N GLN A 51 1.55 15.38 18.48
CA GLN A 51 2.48 14.68 19.36
C GLN A 51 2.18 13.18 19.50
N ASN A 52 0.90 12.82 19.70
CA ASN A 52 0.46 11.46 20.04
C ASN A 52 -0.24 10.76 18.88
N ARG A 53 0.12 11.09 17.63
CA ARG A 53 -0.40 10.39 16.46
C ARG A 53 -0.07 8.90 16.52
N LEU A 54 -1.09 8.07 16.37
CA LEU A 54 -0.96 6.61 16.27
C LEU A 54 -0.88 6.17 14.81
N PHE A 55 0.09 5.32 14.51
CA PHE A 55 0.25 4.66 13.22
C PHE A 55 -0.26 3.24 13.33
N VAL A 56 -1.30 2.91 12.56
CA VAL A 56 -1.90 1.59 12.58
C VAL A 56 -1.64 0.89 11.25
N SER A 57 -1.06 -0.30 11.34
CA SER A 57 -0.69 -1.11 10.19
C SER A 57 -1.08 -2.56 10.41
N TRP A 58 -1.45 -3.24 9.34
CA TRP A 58 -1.65 -4.67 9.31
C TRP A 58 -0.39 -5.32 8.75
N ARG A 59 0.36 -5.99 9.62
CA ARG A 59 1.75 -6.37 9.37
C ARG A 59 1.88 -7.87 9.21
N SER A 60 2.62 -8.29 8.18
CA SER A 60 3.00 -9.68 7.97
C SER A 60 4.09 -10.11 8.95
N PRO A 61 4.27 -11.42 9.19
CA PRO A 61 5.38 -11.92 10.00
C PRO A 61 6.76 -11.58 9.41
N THR A 62 6.83 -11.20 8.13
CA THR A 62 8.06 -10.73 7.46
C THR A 62 8.39 -9.27 7.75
N GLY A 63 7.54 -8.56 8.52
CA GLY A 63 7.75 -7.16 8.90
C GLY A 63 7.15 -6.12 7.95
N MET A 64 6.63 -6.56 6.79
CA MET A 64 5.96 -5.71 5.79
C MET A 64 4.60 -5.24 6.30
N ASP A 65 4.30 -3.96 6.15
CA ASP A 65 2.96 -3.44 6.42
C ASP A 65 2.07 -3.72 5.19
N CYS A 66 1.38 -4.85 5.16
CA CYS A 66 0.53 -5.24 4.02
C CYS A 66 -0.65 -4.30 3.80
N LYS A 67 -1.19 -3.68 4.86
CA LYS A 67 -2.20 -2.62 4.75
C LYS A 67 -1.93 -1.53 5.78
N LEU A 68 -1.99 -0.27 5.34
CA LEU A 68 -2.04 0.88 6.24
C LEU A 68 -3.51 1.26 6.51
N VAL A 69 -3.83 1.39 7.79
CA VAL A 69 -5.18 1.68 8.28
C VAL A 69 -5.42 3.18 8.19
N GLY A 70 -6.59 3.57 7.68
CA GLY A 70 -7.01 4.95 7.52
C GLY A 70 -8.31 5.24 8.25
N PRO A 71 -8.83 6.48 8.22
CA PRO A 71 -10.03 6.86 8.97
C PRO A 71 -11.27 6.05 8.57
N GLU A 72 -11.34 5.66 7.30
CA GLU A 72 -12.47 4.97 6.67
C GLU A 72 -12.32 3.44 6.65
N THR A 73 -11.17 2.90 7.08
CA THR A 73 -10.98 1.44 7.09
C THR A 73 -11.77 0.79 8.21
N LEU A 74 -12.45 -0.31 7.89
CA LEU A 74 -13.32 -1.03 8.81
C LEU A 74 -12.53 -1.81 9.85
N CYS A 75 -13.06 -1.85 11.06
CA CYS A 75 -12.68 -2.76 12.12
C CYS A 75 -13.44 -4.08 12.00
N PHE A 76 -13.00 -5.11 12.72
CA PHE A 76 -13.73 -6.35 12.95
C PHE A 76 -15.18 -6.12 13.41
N CYS A 77 -15.41 -5.10 14.22
CA CYS A 77 -16.75 -4.72 14.68
C CYS A 77 -17.61 -3.98 13.64
N THR A 78 -17.19 -3.96 12.37
CA THR A 78 -17.78 -3.29 11.21
C THR A 78 -17.89 -1.76 11.28
N HIS A 79 -17.38 -1.14 12.35
CA HIS A 79 -17.25 0.31 12.47
C HIS A 79 -15.92 0.83 11.92
N ARG A 80 -15.89 2.11 11.56
CA ARG A 80 -14.73 2.76 10.95
C ARG A 80 -13.66 3.07 11.99
N TYR A 81 -12.41 3.18 11.57
CA TYR A 81 -11.30 3.52 12.47
C TYR A 81 -11.52 4.88 13.17
N LYS A 82 -12.09 5.88 12.47
CA LYS A 82 -12.47 7.18 13.06
C LYS A 82 -13.49 7.10 14.20
N GLN A 83 -14.23 6.00 14.29
CA GLN A 83 -15.23 5.75 15.34
C GLN A 83 -14.62 5.04 16.56
N HIS A 84 -13.31 4.79 16.55
CA HIS A 84 -12.57 4.24 17.68
C HIS A 84 -11.80 5.36 18.40
N LYS A 85 -11.51 5.17 19.69
CA LYS A 85 -10.70 6.11 20.46
C LYS A 85 -9.25 6.07 19.96
N THR A 86 -8.87 7.05 19.17
CA THR A 86 -7.52 7.20 18.59
C THR A 86 -6.72 8.33 19.25
N ASP A 87 -7.41 9.29 19.86
CA ASP A 87 -6.84 10.42 20.56
C ASP A 87 -6.54 10.07 22.03
N PHE A 88 -5.26 10.19 22.41
CA PHE A 88 -4.78 9.98 23.78
C PHE A 88 -3.95 11.16 24.24
N GLU A 89 -4.18 11.65 25.47
CA GLU A 89 -3.39 12.72 26.10
C GLU A 89 -2.00 12.21 26.52
N THR A 90 -1.93 10.98 27.05
CA THR A 90 -0.69 10.27 27.35
C THR A 90 -0.78 8.86 26.78
N ILE A 91 0.18 8.49 25.93
CA ILE A 91 0.23 7.13 25.37
C ILE A 91 0.64 6.16 26.49
N LEU A 92 -0.23 5.18 26.75
CA LEU A 92 0.06 4.13 27.72
C LEU A 92 1.20 3.25 27.20
N GLN A 93 2.19 2.96 28.07
CA GLN A 93 3.32 2.08 27.72
C GLN A 93 2.92 0.61 27.57
N GLN A 94 1.72 0.22 28.04
CA GLN A 94 1.22 -1.15 27.93
C GLN A 94 0.83 -1.46 26.49
N ARG A 95 1.50 -2.46 25.90
CA ARG A 95 1.21 -3.01 24.58
C ARG A 95 0.30 -4.23 24.72
N PRO A 96 -0.68 -4.43 23.81
CA PRO A 96 -1.10 -3.55 22.71
C PRO A 96 -1.97 -2.36 23.18
N ILE A 97 -1.89 -1.23 22.47
CA ILE A 97 -2.71 -0.04 22.76
C ILE A 97 -4.19 -0.37 22.49
N SER A 98 -5.03 -0.30 23.51
CA SER A 98 -6.46 -0.54 23.38
C SER A 98 -7.12 0.64 22.66
N LEU A 99 -7.74 0.37 21.51
CA LEU A 99 -8.53 1.33 20.74
C LEU A 99 -10.02 0.91 20.82
N PRO A 100 -10.75 1.25 21.89
CA PRO A 100 -12.16 0.89 22.04
C PRO A 100 -13.04 1.64 21.04
N CYS A 101 -14.12 1.00 20.59
CA CYS A 101 -15.12 1.64 19.75
C CYS A 101 -15.98 2.62 20.56
N ARG A 102 -16.28 3.79 20.00
CA ARG A 102 -17.11 4.84 20.63
C ARG A 102 -18.59 4.72 20.26
N VAL A 103 -18.95 3.86 19.31
CA VAL A 103 -20.33 3.64 18.92
C VAL A 103 -21.11 3.02 20.07
N THR A 104 -22.25 3.62 20.40
CA THR A 104 -23.12 3.21 21.51
C THR A 104 -23.52 1.73 21.37
N GLY A 105 -23.21 0.93 22.39
CA GLY A 105 -23.57 -0.50 22.43
C GLY A 105 -22.58 -1.45 21.73
N CYS A 106 -21.47 -0.96 21.17
CA CYS A 106 -20.45 -1.83 20.59
C CYS A 106 -19.51 -2.42 21.67
N PRO A 107 -19.35 -3.76 21.78
CA PRO A 107 -18.47 -4.37 22.78
C PRO A 107 -16.98 -4.43 22.37
N CYS A 108 -16.62 -3.76 21.27
CA CYS A 108 -15.26 -3.75 20.72
C CYS A 108 -14.29 -2.96 21.62
N ARG A 109 -13.22 -3.62 22.10
CA ARG A 109 -12.19 -3.02 22.97
C ARG A 109 -10.90 -2.64 22.25
N THR A 110 -10.62 -3.31 21.13
CA THR A 110 -9.37 -3.13 20.38
C THR A 110 -9.70 -3.13 18.89
N TYR A 111 -9.13 -2.17 18.16
CA TYR A 111 -9.23 -2.12 16.72
C TYR A 111 -8.48 -3.30 16.10
N LEU A 112 -9.17 -4.08 15.28
CA LEU A 112 -8.60 -5.20 14.53
C LEU A 112 -8.99 -5.06 13.06
N TYR A 113 -8.00 -5.04 12.18
CA TYR A 113 -8.25 -5.02 10.74
C TYR A 113 -8.51 -6.43 10.21
N VAL A 114 -9.52 -6.56 9.35
CA VAL A 114 -9.82 -7.80 8.63
C VAL A 114 -9.72 -7.51 7.13
N PRO A 115 -8.85 -8.23 6.39
CA PRO A 115 -8.74 -8.01 4.95
C PRO A 115 -10.02 -8.46 4.23
N LEU A 116 -10.26 -7.84 3.08
CA LEU A 116 -11.34 -8.20 2.16
C LEU A 116 -10.73 -8.83 0.90
N ASN A 117 -11.45 -9.77 0.30
CA ASN A 117 -11.10 -10.28 -1.03
C ASN A 117 -11.83 -9.43 -2.07
N GLY A 118 -11.23 -8.29 -2.43
CA GLY A 118 -11.91 -7.25 -3.22
C GLY A 118 -13.08 -6.65 -2.43
N THR A 119 -14.30 -6.92 -2.88
CA THR A 119 -15.54 -6.50 -2.18
C THR A 119 -16.09 -7.55 -1.24
N GLN A 120 -15.55 -8.78 -1.26
CA GLN A 120 -16.11 -9.90 -0.51
C GLN A 120 -15.44 -10.05 0.86
N PRO A 121 -16.22 -10.20 1.95
CA PRO A 121 -15.67 -10.51 3.26
C PRO A 121 -15.04 -11.91 3.26
N ILE A 122 -13.89 -12.04 3.94
CA ILE A 122 -13.22 -13.33 4.09
C ILE A 122 -13.96 -14.23 5.08
N ARG A 123 -13.76 -15.53 4.93
CA ARG A 123 -14.36 -16.54 5.79
C ARG A 123 -13.39 -17.01 6.86
N CYS A 124 -13.93 -17.33 8.02
CA CYS A 124 -13.24 -18.08 9.06
C CYS A 124 -13.08 -19.56 8.65
N ARG A 125 -12.23 -20.32 9.34
CA ARG A 125 -12.11 -21.78 9.25
C ARG A 125 -13.45 -22.50 9.43
N CYS A 126 -14.37 -21.92 10.21
CA CYS A 126 -15.73 -22.43 10.38
C CYS A 126 -16.68 -22.14 9.20
N LYS A 127 -16.19 -21.55 8.10
CA LYS A 127 -16.90 -21.14 6.87
C LYS A 127 -17.88 -19.96 7.00
N HIS A 128 -18.08 -19.46 8.22
CA HIS A 128 -18.82 -18.24 8.52
C HIS A 128 -17.98 -16.99 8.25
N PHE A 129 -18.66 -15.88 7.99
CA PHE A 129 -18.03 -14.57 7.72
C PHE A 129 -17.59 -13.88 9.01
N ALA A 130 -16.78 -12.82 8.90
CA ALA A 130 -16.25 -12.09 10.06
C ALA A 130 -17.34 -11.39 10.88
N ASP A 131 -18.40 -10.89 10.23
CA ASP A 131 -19.59 -10.28 10.85
C ASP A 131 -20.42 -11.26 11.69
N GLN A 132 -20.33 -12.56 11.40
CA GLN A 132 -20.97 -13.65 12.17
C GLN A 132 -20.15 -14.07 13.41
N HIS A 133 -19.16 -13.27 13.79
CA HIS A 133 -18.37 -13.47 15.00
C HIS A 133 -18.50 -12.23 15.89
N SER A 134 -18.52 -12.45 17.20
CA SER A 134 -18.64 -11.35 18.16
C SER A 134 -17.36 -10.50 18.17
N PRO A 135 -17.44 -9.16 18.14
CA PRO A 135 -16.27 -8.29 18.30
C PRO A 135 -15.75 -8.21 19.75
N ALA A 136 -16.38 -8.93 20.68
CA ALA A 136 -15.89 -9.08 22.04
C ALA A 136 -14.62 -9.95 22.09
N ALA A 137 -13.92 -9.91 23.23
CA ALA A 137 -12.72 -10.72 23.45
C ALA A 137 -13.00 -12.21 23.15
N GLY A 138 -12.15 -12.81 22.31
CA GLY A 138 -12.27 -14.22 21.89
C GLY A 138 -12.89 -14.42 20.51
N PHE A 139 -13.50 -13.40 19.88
CA PHE A 139 -14.00 -13.46 18.50
C PHE A 139 -14.85 -14.69 18.19
N ILE A 140 -15.71 -15.08 19.13
CA ILE A 140 -16.47 -16.34 19.07
C ILE A 140 -17.53 -16.26 17.97
N CYS A 141 -17.70 -17.34 17.22
CA CYS A 141 -18.74 -17.43 16.20
C CYS A 141 -20.13 -17.53 16.84
N SER A 142 -21.09 -16.74 16.38
CA SER A 142 -22.48 -16.81 16.86
C SER A 142 -23.27 -17.97 16.26
N VAL A 143 -22.82 -18.52 15.13
CA VAL A 143 -23.54 -19.55 14.37
C VAL A 143 -23.10 -20.96 14.75
N CYS A 144 -21.85 -21.16 15.14
CA CYS A 144 -21.32 -22.49 15.46
C CYS A 144 -20.56 -22.52 16.78
N SER A 145 -20.74 -23.61 17.53
CA SER A 145 -20.18 -23.82 18.87
C SER A 145 -18.75 -24.36 18.88
N LYS A 146 -18.23 -24.84 17.75
CA LYS A 146 -16.87 -25.42 17.64
C LYS A 146 -15.80 -24.41 17.25
N CYS A 147 -16.18 -23.16 16.97
CA CYS A 147 -15.23 -22.10 16.61
C CYS A 147 -14.70 -21.42 17.87
N SER A 148 -13.39 -21.51 18.11
CA SER A 148 -12.73 -20.87 19.25
C SER A 148 -12.39 -19.40 19.02
N GLY A 149 -12.54 -18.90 17.80
CA GLY A 149 -12.23 -17.52 17.44
C GLY A 149 -12.12 -17.34 15.92
N PHE A 150 -12.28 -16.11 15.45
CA PHE A 150 -12.11 -15.80 14.04
C PHE A 150 -10.68 -16.10 13.57
N HIS A 151 -10.58 -17.02 12.61
CA HIS A 151 -9.31 -17.44 12.05
C HIS A 151 -9.48 -17.71 10.56
N SER A 152 -8.93 -16.84 9.71
CA SER A 152 -9.05 -16.98 8.25
C SER A 152 -7.77 -17.49 7.61
N CYS A 153 -7.87 -18.52 6.77
CA CYS A 153 -6.77 -19.02 5.94
C CYS A 153 -6.64 -18.26 4.61
N PHE A 154 -7.27 -17.10 4.46
CA PHE A 154 -7.12 -16.26 3.27
C PHE A 154 -5.66 -15.89 3.06
N THR A 155 -5.14 -16.06 1.84
CA THR A 155 -3.77 -15.71 1.49
C THR A 155 -3.70 -14.24 1.13
N CYS A 156 -2.93 -13.45 1.88
CA CYS A 156 -2.62 -12.07 1.52
C CYS A 156 -1.74 -12.03 0.27
N ALA A 157 -1.75 -10.92 -0.46
CA ALA A 157 -0.87 -10.70 -1.61
C ALA A 157 0.64 -10.79 -1.27
N CYS A 158 1.02 -10.63 0.00
CA CYS A 158 2.40 -10.89 0.47
C CYS A 158 2.76 -12.39 0.54
N GLY A 159 1.82 -13.29 0.20
CA GLY A 159 1.99 -14.74 0.25
C GLY A 159 1.72 -15.39 1.62
N GLN A 160 1.58 -14.59 2.68
CA GLN A 160 1.29 -15.09 4.03
C GLN A 160 -0.22 -15.15 4.31
N PRO A 161 -0.69 -16.08 5.14
CA PRO A 161 -2.11 -16.16 5.47
C PRO A 161 -2.54 -15.03 6.42
N ALA A 162 -3.82 -14.63 6.35
CA ALA A 162 -4.35 -13.49 7.07
C ALA A 162 -4.22 -13.61 8.60
N TYR A 163 -4.35 -14.83 9.15
CA TYR A 163 -4.20 -15.06 10.59
C TYR A 163 -2.77 -14.85 11.11
N ALA A 164 -1.76 -14.90 10.24
CA ALA A 164 -0.37 -14.67 10.63
C ALA A 164 -0.04 -13.17 10.70
N HIS A 165 -0.98 -12.31 10.31
CA HIS A 165 -0.79 -10.88 10.35
C HIS A 165 -1.39 -10.28 11.62
N ASP A 166 -0.67 -9.32 12.19
CA ASP A 166 -1.11 -8.60 13.38
C ASP A 166 -1.48 -7.16 13.03
N THR A 167 -2.51 -6.65 13.69
CA THR A 167 -2.80 -5.21 13.66
C THR A 167 -1.91 -4.52 14.68
N VAL A 168 -0.85 -3.88 14.19
CA VAL A 168 0.14 -3.18 15.02
C VAL A 168 -0.23 -1.71 15.11
N VAL A 169 -0.35 -1.22 16.35
CA VAL A 169 -0.52 0.20 16.67
C VAL A 169 0.81 0.70 17.20
N GLU A 170 1.37 1.74 16.59
CA GLU A 170 2.70 2.28 16.87
C GLU A 170 2.64 3.78 17.11
N THR A 171 3.59 4.28 17.89
CA THR A 171 3.83 5.72 18.04
C THR A 171 4.76 6.24 16.94
N LYS A 172 4.81 7.56 16.76
CA LYS A 172 5.76 8.21 15.84
C LYS A 172 7.21 7.78 16.12
N GLN A 173 7.61 7.74 17.39
CA GLN A 173 8.97 7.39 17.79
C GLN A 173 9.33 5.93 17.46
N GLU A 174 8.41 5.00 17.72
CA GLU A 174 8.62 3.58 17.41
C GLU A 174 8.69 3.32 15.91
N ARG A 175 7.86 4.03 15.14
CA ARG A 175 7.85 3.90 13.68
C ARG A 175 9.15 4.42 13.06
N LEU A 176 9.68 5.54 13.56
CA LEU A 176 11.00 6.04 13.19
C LEU A 176 12.12 5.08 13.60
N ALA A 177 12.05 4.48 14.79
CA ALA A 177 13.03 3.50 15.25
C ALA A 177 13.06 2.24 14.37
N GLN A 178 11.94 1.89 13.74
CA GLN A 178 11.85 0.82 12.74
C GLN A 178 12.26 1.27 11.33
N GLY A 179 12.66 2.53 11.13
CA GLY A 179 13.00 3.08 9.82
C GLY A 179 11.80 3.22 8.88
N LYS A 180 10.57 3.25 9.39
CA LYS A 180 9.37 3.33 8.55
C LYS A 180 8.93 4.78 8.31
N PRO A 181 8.34 5.08 7.14
CA PRO A 181 7.79 6.40 6.85
C PRO A 181 6.73 6.82 7.87
N VAL A 182 6.83 8.08 8.28
CA VAL A 182 5.91 8.78 9.19
C VAL A 182 5.10 9.87 8.44
N GLY A 183 5.61 10.33 7.29
CA GLY A 183 4.96 11.35 6.47
C GLY A 183 4.89 12.72 7.14
N GLN A 184 4.10 13.62 6.55
CA GLN A 184 3.83 14.93 7.11
C GLN A 184 2.84 14.83 8.29
N ASP A 185 3.08 15.65 9.31
CA ASP A 185 2.15 15.79 10.42
C ASP A 185 0.88 16.52 9.95
N VAL A 186 -0.27 15.89 10.17
CA VAL A 186 -1.57 16.38 9.72
C VAL A 186 -2.55 16.48 10.88
N PRO A 187 -3.45 17.47 10.87
CA PRO A 187 -4.38 17.75 11.97
C PRO A 187 -5.61 16.83 12.02
N TYR A 188 -5.75 15.92 11.04
CA TYR A 188 -6.98 15.16 10.81
C TYR A 188 -7.18 14.02 11.82
N ALA A 189 -8.46 13.75 12.12
CA ALA A 189 -8.84 12.69 13.04
C ALA A 189 -8.53 11.30 12.47
N ALA A 190 -7.96 10.42 13.30
CA ALA A 190 -7.80 9.00 13.00
C ALA A 190 -7.11 8.71 11.64
N MET A 191 -6.05 9.46 11.31
CA MET A 191 -5.26 9.21 10.09
C MET A 191 -4.62 7.82 10.06
N GLY A 192 -4.39 7.22 11.23
CA GLY A 192 -3.79 5.90 11.36
C GLY A 192 -2.43 5.84 10.68
N GLY A 193 -2.21 4.78 9.90
CA GLY A 193 -0.95 4.52 9.20
C GLY A 193 -0.74 5.30 7.91
N LEU A 194 -1.68 6.15 7.47
CA LEU A 194 -1.57 6.84 6.17
C LEU A 194 -0.55 7.99 6.19
N THR A 195 0.53 7.88 5.42
CA THR A 195 1.62 8.88 5.40
C THR A 195 1.75 9.62 4.07
N GLY A 196 1.12 9.11 3.01
CA GLY A 196 1.09 9.74 1.69
C GLY A 196 0.23 8.92 0.70
N PHE A 197 0.33 9.25 -0.60
CA PHE A 197 -0.41 8.54 -1.64
C PHE A 197 0.02 7.07 -1.78
N SER A 198 1.32 6.78 -1.61
CA SER A 198 1.84 5.40 -1.63
C SER A 198 1.15 4.53 -0.58
N SER A 199 0.79 5.10 0.57
CA SER A 199 0.16 4.38 1.68
C SER A 199 -1.22 3.79 1.35
N LEU A 200 -1.87 4.26 0.28
CA LEU A 200 -3.15 3.72 -0.17
C LEU A 200 -2.99 2.38 -0.89
N ALA A 201 -1.83 2.16 -1.51
CA ALA A 201 -1.50 0.90 -2.16
C ALA A 201 -1.25 -0.22 -1.13
N GLU A 202 -1.45 -1.46 -1.55
CA GLU A 202 -1.12 -2.63 -0.73
C GLU A 202 0.39 -2.74 -0.51
N GLY A 203 0.80 -3.30 0.63
CA GLY A 203 2.20 -3.36 1.05
C GLY A 203 3.15 -3.91 0.00
N TYR A 204 2.73 -4.94 -0.75
CA TYR A 204 3.57 -5.55 -1.78
C TYR A 204 3.79 -4.66 -3.01
N MET A 205 2.98 -3.62 -3.21
CA MET A 205 3.08 -2.66 -4.31
C MET A 205 3.86 -1.40 -3.91
N ARG A 206 4.18 -1.23 -2.62
CA ARG A 206 4.83 -0.01 -2.12
C ARG A 206 6.34 -0.15 -2.20
N LEU A 207 6.96 0.87 -2.77
CA LEU A 207 8.41 1.01 -2.89
C LEU A 207 9.05 1.70 -1.66
N ASP A 208 8.24 2.08 -0.67
CA ASP A 208 8.73 2.64 0.59
C ASP A 208 9.11 1.55 1.60
N ASP A 209 9.85 1.91 2.64
CA ASP A 209 10.35 0.98 3.68
C ASP A 209 9.25 0.27 4.48
N SER A 210 8.00 0.74 4.35
CA SER A 210 6.84 0.05 4.94
C SER A 210 6.27 -1.05 4.04
N GLY A 211 6.66 -1.12 2.75
CA GLY A 211 6.24 -2.12 1.77
C GLY A 211 7.27 -3.22 1.55
N THR A 212 7.43 -3.68 0.30
CA THR A 212 8.59 -4.49 -0.10
C THR A 212 9.90 -3.72 -0.05
N GLY A 213 9.85 -2.39 0.11
CA GLY A 213 10.99 -1.51 -0.06
C GLY A 213 11.39 -1.39 -1.52
N ALA A 214 12.23 -0.41 -1.82
CA ALA A 214 13.00 -0.44 -3.06
C ALA A 214 13.95 -1.65 -2.98
N PRO A 215 14.13 -2.42 -4.08
CA PRO A 215 15.17 -3.44 -4.11
C PRO A 215 16.52 -2.81 -3.72
N SER A 216 17.34 -3.56 -2.99
CA SER A 216 18.63 -3.04 -2.53
C SER A 216 19.48 -2.57 -3.71
N ILE A 217 20.31 -1.56 -3.48
CA ILE A 217 21.27 -1.08 -4.49
C ILE A 217 22.14 -2.25 -4.97
N GLU A 218 22.54 -3.16 -4.07
CA GLU A 218 23.25 -4.39 -4.40
C GLU A 218 22.48 -5.33 -5.34
N PHE A 219 21.15 -5.41 -5.20
CA PHE A 219 20.30 -6.17 -6.12
C PHE A 219 20.18 -5.47 -7.49
N LEU A 220 20.08 -4.14 -7.50
CA LEU A 220 20.02 -3.36 -8.74
C LEU A 220 21.36 -3.34 -9.51
N ASP A 221 22.47 -3.30 -8.78
CA ASP A 221 23.83 -3.31 -9.33
C ASP A 221 24.31 -4.73 -9.65
N SER A 222 23.54 -5.76 -9.29
CA SER A 222 23.87 -7.13 -9.65
C SER A 222 23.85 -7.32 -11.17
N PRO A 223 24.86 -8.00 -11.75
CA PRO A 223 24.94 -8.17 -13.19
C PRO A 223 23.74 -9.00 -13.67
N VAL A 224 22.92 -8.39 -14.53
CA VAL A 224 21.72 -9.02 -15.07
C VAL A 224 22.09 -10.31 -15.81
N THR A 225 21.69 -11.44 -15.24
CA THR A 225 21.90 -12.77 -15.80
C THR A 225 20.91 -13.05 -16.92
N THR A 226 21.17 -14.09 -17.71
CA THR A 226 20.27 -14.53 -18.79
C THR A 226 18.91 -15.04 -18.29
N MET A 227 18.77 -15.30 -16.99
CA MET A 227 17.55 -15.75 -16.34
C MET A 227 16.68 -14.61 -15.77
N ASP A 228 17.19 -13.38 -15.78
CA ASP A 228 16.51 -12.25 -15.17
C ASP A 228 15.43 -11.62 -16.06
N HIS A 229 14.44 -11.01 -15.40
CA HIS A 229 13.27 -10.44 -16.05
C HIS A 229 13.68 -9.33 -17.05
N PRO A 230 13.09 -9.26 -18.25
CA PRO A 230 13.47 -8.29 -19.30
C PRO A 230 13.48 -6.82 -18.85
N PHE A 231 12.63 -6.49 -17.86
CA PHE A 231 12.55 -5.16 -17.25
C PHE A 231 13.86 -4.69 -16.58
N LEU A 232 14.68 -5.61 -16.04
CA LEU A 232 15.96 -5.26 -15.42
C LEU A 232 17.02 -4.87 -16.48
N LYS A 233 16.90 -5.37 -17.72
CA LYS A 233 17.83 -5.05 -18.82
C LYS A 233 17.68 -3.63 -19.35
N SER A 234 16.49 -3.04 -19.29
CA SER A 234 16.25 -1.70 -19.85
C SER A 234 16.87 -0.57 -19.03
N PHE A 235 17.06 -0.76 -17.72
CA PHE A 235 17.65 0.27 -16.86
C PHE A 235 19.18 0.32 -16.94
N GLN A 236 19.84 -0.76 -17.38
CA GLN A 236 21.30 -0.84 -17.45
C GLN A 236 21.89 -0.08 -18.66
N ALA A 237 21.09 0.15 -19.71
CA ALA A 237 21.52 0.88 -20.90
C ALA A 237 21.75 2.39 -20.64
N SER A 238 21.19 2.94 -19.57
CA SER A 238 21.23 4.38 -19.27
C SER A 238 22.43 4.81 -18.40
N SER A 239 23.22 3.86 -17.89
CA SER A 239 24.23 4.15 -16.84
C SER A 239 25.68 4.17 -17.32
N SER A 240 25.94 4.18 -18.63
CA SER A 240 27.30 4.10 -19.20
C SER A 240 27.89 5.41 -19.73
N SER A 241 27.59 6.56 -19.10
CA SER A 241 28.31 7.81 -19.37
C SER A 241 28.86 8.42 -18.07
N SER A 242 30.07 8.02 -17.72
CA SER A 242 30.90 8.66 -16.69
C SER A 242 31.50 9.99 -17.20
N PRO A 243 31.70 11.01 -16.34
CA PRO A 243 32.16 12.34 -16.75
C PRO A 243 33.68 12.47 -16.66
N GLU A 244 34.33 12.95 -17.72
CA GLU A 244 35.70 13.51 -17.65
C GLU A 244 35.66 15.04 -17.68
N THR A 245 36.42 15.64 -16.77
CA THR A 245 36.56 17.08 -16.50
C THR A 245 37.63 17.74 -17.37
N LEU A 246 37.37 18.93 -17.96
CA LEU A 246 38.36 20.00 -18.19
C LEU A 246 37.71 21.42 -18.29
N ARG A 247 38.42 22.42 -17.74
CA ARG A 247 38.17 23.89 -17.70
C ARG A 247 38.27 24.52 -19.11
N ASP A 248 37.79 25.72 -19.49
CA ASP A 248 37.93 27.08 -18.94
C ASP A 248 36.94 28.07 -19.66
N GLY A 249 36.78 29.29 -19.15
CA GLY A 249 35.61 30.20 -19.32
C GLY A 249 35.30 30.90 -20.66
N ASN A 250 34.03 31.33 -20.83
CA ASN A 250 33.58 32.71 -21.14
C ASN A 250 32.04 32.86 -21.09
N GLU A 251 31.58 34.09 -20.98
CA GLU A 251 30.28 34.65 -20.59
C GLU A 251 29.05 34.41 -21.53
N MET A 252 27.87 34.38 -20.87
CA MET A 252 26.57 34.95 -21.30
C MET A 252 25.50 34.12 -22.06
N LYS A 253 24.28 34.22 -21.48
CA LYS A 253 22.92 34.24 -22.08
C LYS A 253 22.10 32.93 -22.08
N LEU A 254 21.13 32.92 -21.15
CA LEU A 254 19.86 32.17 -21.25
C LEU A 254 19.20 32.47 -22.60
N THR A 255 19.09 31.47 -23.47
CA THR A 255 18.02 31.32 -24.46
C THR A 255 17.95 29.87 -24.95
N ASP A 256 16.72 29.37 -25.07
CA ASP A 256 16.30 28.10 -25.65
C ASP A 256 17.17 27.58 -26.81
N ILE A 257 17.77 26.40 -26.65
CA ILE A 257 18.32 25.61 -27.77
C ILE A 257 18.07 24.11 -27.54
N GLN A 258 17.01 23.61 -28.21
CA GLN A 258 16.93 22.35 -28.98
C GLN A 258 17.23 21.06 -28.20
N VAL A 259 16.24 20.32 -27.68
CA VAL A 259 15.22 19.55 -28.43
C VAL A 259 15.70 19.09 -29.83
N SER A 260 16.80 18.32 -29.89
CA SER A 260 17.27 17.70 -31.14
C SER A 260 17.72 16.23 -31.00
N SER A 261 17.17 15.49 -30.04
CA SER A 261 17.11 14.02 -30.15
C SER A 261 15.88 13.40 -29.49
N ILE A 262 14.74 14.09 -29.61
CA ILE A 262 13.46 13.38 -29.72
C ILE A 262 13.56 12.55 -31.01
N LYS A 263 14.05 11.32 -30.92
CA LYS A 263 13.64 10.29 -31.88
C LYS A 263 12.25 9.89 -31.45
N ARG A 264 11.24 10.38 -32.19
CA ARG A 264 9.87 9.97 -31.98
C ARG A 264 9.69 8.48 -32.30
N PRO A 265 8.72 7.85 -31.64
CA PRO A 265 8.65 6.43 -31.37
C PRO A 265 7.64 5.78 -32.32
N GLU A 266 8.04 4.76 -33.10
CA GLU A 266 7.10 3.77 -33.69
C GLU A 266 7.76 2.74 -34.62
N GLU A 267 9.07 2.83 -34.90
CA GLU A 267 9.75 1.75 -35.63
C GLU A 267 10.54 0.83 -34.70
N ASP A 268 10.18 -0.44 -34.81
CA ASP A 268 10.96 -1.64 -34.50
C ASP A 268 10.80 -2.37 -33.16
N ASP A 269 9.91 -1.99 -32.23
CA ASP A 269 9.59 -2.91 -31.11
C ASP A 269 8.86 -4.16 -31.62
N MET A 270 7.85 -3.99 -32.48
CA MET A 270 7.17 -5.13 -33.12
C MET A 270 8.11 -5.93 -34.02
N ALA A 271 8.97 -5.28 -34.81
CA ALA A 271 9.87 -6.02 -35.69
C ALA A 271 11.01 -6.69 -34.92
N PHE A 272 11.43 -6.15 -33.76
CA PHE A 272 12.35 -6.81 -32.85
C PHE A 272 11.74 -8.12 -32.32
N PHE A 273 10.50 -8.09 -31.82
CA PHE A 273 9.81 -9.29 -31.35
C PHE A 273 9.52 -10.28 -32.49
N GLU A 274 9.16 -9.80 -33.67
CA GLU A 274 8.89 -10.62 -34.85
C GLU A 274 10.16 -11.30 -35.38
N ARG A 275 11.28 -10.57 -35.47
CA ARG A 275 12.58 -11.12 -35.86
C ARG A 275 13.02 -12.22 -34.89
N ARG A 276 12.85 -12.01 -33.59
CA ARG A 276 13.17 -12.99 -32.55
C ARG A 276 12.23 -14.21 -32.56
N TYR A 277 10.96 -14.03 -32.91
CA TYR A 277 10.01 -15.11 -33.09
C TYR A 277 10.38 -15.98 -34.31
N GLN A 278 10.70 -15.34 -35.44
CA GLN A 278 11.14 -16.03 -36.65
C GLN A 278 12.44 -16.81 -36.44
N GLU A 279 13.40 -16.26 -35.69
CA GLU A 279 14.64 -16.96 -35.31
C GLU A 279 14.34 -18.21 -34.47
N ARG A 280 13.42 -18.12 -33.50
CA ARG A 280 13.02 -19.26 -32.67
C ARG A 280 12.39 -20.38 -33.50
N ILE A 281 11.50 -20.02 -34.43
CA ILE A 281 10.88 -20.97 -35.37
C ILE A 281 11.93 -21.60 -36.30
N LYS A 282 12.90 -20.82 -36.79
CA LYS A 282 14.01 -21.34 -37.61
C LYS A 282 14.86 -22.33 -36.82
N MET A 283 15.23 -22.01 -35.57
CA MET A 283 16.00 -22.93 -34.72
C MET A 283 15.22 -24.21 -34.40
N GLU A 284 13.91 -24.13 -34.16
CA GLU A 284 13.06 -25.30 -33.92
C GLU A 284 12.94 -26.19 -35.17
N LYS A 285 12.85 -25.59 -36.37
CA LYS A 285 12.87 -26.31 -37.64
C LYS A 285 14.21 -27.00 -37.90
N VAL A 286 15.33 -26.32 -37.61
CA VAL A 286 16.67 -26.89 -37.74
C VAL A 286 16.88 -28.03 -36.73
N ALA A 287 16.36 -27.90 -35.50
CA ALA A 287 16.39 -28.97 -34.51
C ALA A 287 15.55 -30.19 -34.95
N LYS A 288 14.36 -29.98 -35.54
CA LYS A 288 13.54 -31.05 -36.12
C LYS A 288 14.19 -31.73 -37.34
N GLN A 289 14.97 -31.00 -38.14
CA GLN A 289 15.74 -31.58 -39.24
C GLN A 289 16.95 -32.38 -38.74
N LYS A 290 17.66 -31.91 -37.71
CA LYS A 290 18.76 -32.67 -37.08
C LYS A 290 18.30 -33.96 -36.39
N GLY A 291 17.03 -34.05 -35.99
CA GLY A 291 16.40 -35.28 -35.50
C GLY A 291 16.01 -36.29 -36.58
N LYS A 292 16.15 -35.96 -37.88
CA LYS A 292 15.83 -36.83 -39.03
C LYS A 292 17.06 -37.00 -39.95
N ALA A 293 18.16 -37.52 -39.42
CA ALA A 293 19.24 -38.06 -40.28
C ALA A 293 18.95 -39.55 -40.58
N PRO A 294 19.06 -40.03 -41.84
CA PRO A 294 18.88 -41.45 -42.17
C PRO A 294 20.05 -42.30 -41.64
N LEU A 295 19.74 -43.45 -41.04
CA LEU A 295 20.72 -44.47 -40.63
C LEU A 295 21.50 -45.00 -41.86
N PRO A 296 22.83 -45.19 -41.78
CA PRO A 296 23.59 -45.85 -42.84
C PRO A 296 23.29 -47.36 -42.85
N SER A 297 23.02 -47.90 -44.04
CA SER A 297 22.81 -49.34 -44.26
C SER A 297 24.13 -50.10 -44.12
N SER A 298 24.29 -50.89 -43.05
CA SER A 298 25.38 -51.88 -42.95
C SER A 298 24.93 -53.23 -43.49
N THR A 299 25.66 -53.68 -44.50
CA THR A 299 25.72 -54.98 -45.15
C THR A 299 25.75 -56.16 -44.16
N LYS A 300 24.99 -57.23 -44.45
CA LYS A 300 25.07 -58.54 -43.76
C LYS A 300 26.27 -59.34 -44.26
N PRO A 301 26.97 -60.11 -43.39
CA PRO A 301 27.93 -61.11 -43.83
C PRO A 301 27.24 -62.48 -44.03
N SER A 302 27.60 -63.16 -45.12
CA SER A 302 27.61 -64.61 -45.28
C SER A 302 28.81 -64.97 -46.15
#